data_AF-A0A1Y2T4F2-F1
#
_entry.id   AF-A0A1Y2T4F2-F1
#
_cell.length_a   1.000
_cell.length_b   1.000
_cell.length_c   1.000
_cell.angle_alpha   90.00
_cell.angle_beta   90.00
_cell.angle_gamma   90.00
#
_symmetry.space_group_name_H-M   'P 1'
#
loop_
_entity.id
_entity.type
_entity.pdbx_description
1 polymer ?
#
loop_
_entity_poly.entity_id
_entity_poly.type
_entity_poly.pdbx_seq_one_letter_code
_entity_poly.pdbx_strand_id
1 'polypeptide(L)'
;MRILHTLSFVEDPTRILRAVRFAHRYGFRLERETEACARRAIAEGFLGRVSRERLRNELLLLLQEPACGGALQMLADLGGLEDLLPGVGLTPEVLSLLDAADGLPEAEPEISAGSRLWLVKLLVLLHPLPLNQGAALVKRLRLKRAESQACLQVLRAGDRPRPGDGPPAGPRGDRGAARGLAAGGAAAPAPAGRRRPGRGLL
;
A
#
# COMPACT_ATOMS: atom_id res chain seq x y z
N MET A 1 27.06 -10.87 7.54
CA MET A 1 26.24 -11.69 8.45
C MET A 1 25.97 -13.03 7.79
N ARG A 2 26.15 -14.14 8.52
CA ARG A 2 25.89 -15.51 8.04
C ARG A 2 24.84 -16.22 8.88
N ILE A 3 24.12 -17.16 8.28
CA ILE A 3 23.31 -18.15 9.01
C ILE A 3 24.18 -19.33 9.47
N LEU A 4 23.72 -20.05 10.51
CA LEU A 4 24.44 -21.23 11.04
C LEU A 4 24.20 -22.50 10.19
N HIS A 5 23.09 -22.56 9.45
CA HIS A 5 22.73 -23.66 8.55
C HIS A 5 21.75 -23.13 7.49
N THR A 6 21.78 -23.74 6.29
CA THR A 6 21.00 -23.32 5.11
C THR A 6 19.48 -23.38 5.34
N LEU A 7 19.00 -24.31 6.18
CA LEU A 7 17.57 -24.45 6.52
C LEU A 7 17.06 -23.38 7.50
N SER A 8 17.89 -22.46 7.97
CA SER A 8 17.54 -21.52 9.05
C SER A 8 16.28 -20.70 8.77
N PHE A 9 16.07 -20.26 7.53
CA PHE A 9 14.88 -19.49 7.12
C PHE A 9 13.65 -20.36 6.80
N VAL A 10 13.82 -21.69 6.66
CA VAL A 10 12.72 -22.65 6.50
C VAL A 10 12.13 -23.01 7.86
N GLU A 11 12.99 -23.28 8.85
CA GLU A 11 12.60 -23.55 10.24
C GLU A 11 11.93 -22.33 10.90
N ASP A 12 12.50 -21.15 10.70
CA ASP A 12 11.98 -19.90 11.24
C ASP A 12 12.15 -18.75 10.23
N PRO A 13 11.12 -18.48 9.42
CA PRO A 13 11.18 -17.44 8.40
C PRO A 13 11.30 -16.02 8.99
N THR A 14 10.96 -15.83 10.28
CA THR A 14 11.17 -14.52 10.94
C THR A 14 12.65 -14.16 11.07
N ARG A 15 13.55 -15.16 11.00
CA ARG A 15 15.01 -14.92 10.95
C ARG A 15 15.42 -14.08 9.74
N ILE A 16 14.63 -14.03 8.65
CA ILE A 16 14.89 -13.14 7.50
C ILE A 16 14.77 -11.68 7.93
N LEU A 17 13.64 -11.31 8.57
CA LEU A 17 13.39 -9.94 9.04
C LEU A 17 14.45 -9.51 10.06
N ARG A 18 14.84 -10.43 10.95
CA ARG A 18 15.93 -10.24 11.92
C ARG A 18 17.28 -10.04 11.24
N ALA A 19 17.60 -10.85 10.23
CA ALA A 19 18.85 -10.75 9.48
C ALA A 19 18.94 -9.42 8.72
N VAL A 20 17.87 -8.99 8.05
CA VAL A 20 17.78 -7.67 7.40
C VAL A 20 17.97 -6.55 8.43
N ARG A 21 17.24 -6.60 9.54
CA ARG A 21 17.31 -5.58 10.59
C ARG A 21 18.71 -5.45 11.19
N PHE A 22 19.38 -6.56 11.51
CA PHE A 22 20.74 -6.56 12.04
C PHE A 22 21.80 -6.24 10.98
N ALA A 23 21.62 -6.69 9.74
CA ALA A 23 22.50 -6.33 8.62
C ALA A 23 22.53 -4.81 8.44
N HIS A 24 21.36 -4.18 8.36
CA HIS A 24 21.24 -2.73 8.28
C HIS A 24 21.82 -2.02 9.52
N ARG A 25 21.33 -2.36 10.72
CA ARG A 25 21.70 -1.72 12.00
C ARG A 25 23.21 -1.69 12.26
N TYR A 26 23.92 -2.75 11.89
CA TYR A 26 25.37 -2.87 12.13
C TYR A 26 26.23 -2.63 10.88
N GLY A 27 25.65 -2.17 9.77
CA GLY A 27 26.36 -1.93 8.52
C GLY A 27 26.93 -3.20 7.86
N PHE A 28 26.42 -4.39 8.22
CA PHE A 28 26.86 -5.66 7.67
C PHE A 28 26.14 -5.98 6.36
N ARG A 29 26.87 -6.57 5.41
CA ARG A 29 26.25 -7.21 4.24
C ARG A 29 25.81 -8.63 4.59
N LEU A 30 24.72 -9.10 3.97
CA LEU A 30 24.41 -10.53 3.95
C LEU A 30 25.48 -11.24 3.11
N GLU A 31 25.89 -12.43 3.55
CA GLU A 31 26.73 -13.32 2.73
C GLU A 31 25.92 -13.86 1.55
N ARG A 32 26.56 -14.09 0.38
CA ARG A 32 25.88 -14.52 -0.85
C ARG A 32 24.97 -15.74 -0.64
N GLU A 33 25.44 -16.74 0.10
CA GLU A 33 24.64 -17.94 0.42
C GLU A 33 23.47 -17.63 1.36
N THR A 34 23.68 -16.74 2.34
CA THR A 34 22.62 -16.28 3.24
C THR A 34 21.54 -15.51 2.47
N GLU A 35 21.94 -14.62 1.56
CA GLU A 35 21.03 -13.88 0.69
C GLU A 35 20.23 -14.83 -0.23
N ALA A 36 20.91 -15.79 -0.86
CA ALA A 36 20.26 -16.81 -1.71
C ALA A 36 19.25 -17.67 -0.93
N CYS A 37 19.60 -18.09 0.29
CA CYS A 37 18.67 -18.82 1.17
C CYS A 37 17.46 -17.96 1.56
N ALA A 38 17.65 -16.67 1.86
CA ALA A 38 16.55 -15.76 2.19
C ALA A 38 15.61 -15.55 1.01
N ARG A 39 16.15 -15.24 -0.19
CA ARG A 39 15.39 -15.10 -1.44
C ARG A 39 14.58 -16.36 -1.74
N ARG A 40 15.20 -17.53 -1.62
CA ARG A 40 14.55 -18.82 -1.85
C ARG A 40 13.41 -19.07 -0.86
N ALA A 41 13.62 -18.82 0.43
CA ALA A 41 12.58 -19.00 1.44
C ALA A 41 11.39 -18.04 1.26
N ILE A 42 11.64 -16.81 0.81
CA ILE A 42 10.59 -15.85 0.41
C ILE A 42 9.83 -16.38 -0.81
N ALA A 43 10.53 -16.78 -1.87
CA ALA A 43 9.92 -17.27 -3.12
C ALA A 43 9.10 -18.56 -2.93
N GLU A 44 9.51 -19.46 -2.02
CA GLU A 44 8.75 -20.65 -1.62
C GLU A 44 7.60 -20.33 -0.63
N GLY A 45 7.35 -19.04 -0.36
CA GLY A 45 6.23 -18.53 0.42
C GLY A 45 6.32 -18.80 1.92
N PHE A 46 7.50 -19.08 2.47
CA PHE A 46 7.64 -19.38 3.89
C PHE A 46 7.34 -18.19 4.79
N LEU A 47 7.66 -16.96 4.36
CA LEU A 47 7.39 -15.75 5.14
C LEU A 47 5.88 -15.54 5.33
N GLY A 48 5.07 -15.78 4.29
CA GLY A 48 3.61 -15.78 4.35
C GLY A 48 2.97 -16.89 5.23
N ARG A 49 3.72 -17.94 5.61
CA ARG A 49 3.26 -18.99 6.54
C ARG A 49 3.42 -18.59 8.02
N VAL A 50 4.17 -17.51 8.31
CA VAL A 50 4.36 -17.01 9.67
C VAL A 50 3.06 -16.38 10.19
N SER A 51 2.76 -16.56 11.48
CA SER A 51 1.60 -15.91 12.10
C SER A 51 1.69 -14.38 12.05
N ARG A 52 0.55 -13.71 11.89
CA ARG A 52 0.46 -12.26 11.70
C ARG A 52 1.06 -11.50 12.89
N GLU A 53 0.90 -12.03 14.10
CA GLU A 53 1.50 -11.49 15.34
C GLU A 53 3.03 -11.51 15.31
N ARG A 54 3.64 -12.58 14.79
CA ARG A 54 5.11 -12.71 14.72
C ARG A 54 5.69 -11.78 13.65
N LEU A 55 5.06 -11.72 12.47
CA LEU A 55 5.41 -10.75 11.42
C LEU A 55 5.27 -9.31 11.92
N ARG A 56 4.14 -8.98 12.56
CA ARG A 56 3.91 -7.68 13.21
C ARG A 56 5.02 -7.36 14.20
N ASN A 57 5.35 -8.27 15.11
CA ASN A 57 6.35 -7.99 16.14
C ASN A 57 7.74 -7.67 15.54
N GLU A 58 8.19 -8.41 14.52
CA GLU A 58 9.47 -8.10 13.85
C GLU A 58 9.39 -6.82 12.99
N LEU A 59 8.25 -6.52 12.35
CA LEU A 59 8.01 -5.21 11.71
C LEU A 59 8.13 -4.07 12.72
N LEU A 60 7.47 -4.17 13.88
CA LEU A 60 7.53 -3.14 14.91
C LEU A 60 8.95 -2.94 15.45
N LEU A 61 9.75 -4.00 15.54
CA LEU A 61 11.18 -3.88 15.89
C LEU A 61 11.98 -3.22 14.76
N LEU A 62 11.70 -3.53 13.50
CA LEU A 62 12.36 -2.90 12.34
C LEU A 62 12.05 -1.39 12.25
N LEU A 63 10.79 -1.00 12.46
CA LEU A 63 10.38 0.41 12.49
C LEU A 63 10.89 1.18 13.72
N GLN A 64 11.40 0.49 14.77
CA GLN A 64 12.08 1.15 15.89
C GLN A 64 13.56 1.46 15.61
N GLU A 65 14.20 0.79 14.64
CA GLU A 65 15.58 1.11 14.28
C GLU A 65 15.68 2.49 13.59
N PRO A 66 16.78 3.23 13.80
CA PRO A 66 17.08 4.42 13.00
C PRO A 66 17.38 4.05 11.54
N ALA A 67 17.09 4.98 10.62
CA ALA A 67 17.24 4.82 9.17
C ALA A 67 16.54 3.56 8.64
N CYS A 68 15.35 3.24 9.18
CA CYS A 68 14.65 1.98 8.86
C CYS A 68 14.26 1.84 7.37
N GLY A 69 14.23 2.95 6.62
CA GLY A 69 14.02 2.95 5.16
C GLY A 69 15.00 2.05 4.41
N GLY A 70 16.29 2.05 4.78
CA GLY A 70 17.29 1.17 4.14
C GLY A 70 17.11 -0.31 4.50
N ALA A 71 16.60 -0.63 5.70
CA ALA A 71 16.23 -1.98 6.08
C ALA A 71 14.98 -2.47 5.31
N LEU A 72 13.99 -1.59 5.11
CA LEU A 72 12.83 -1.87 4.27
C LEU A 72 13.23 -2.07 2.81
N GLN A 73 14.15 -1.25 2.28
CA GLN A 73 14.67 -1.42 0.92
C GLN A 73 15.39 -2.76 0.75
N MET A 74 16.26 -3.14 1.68
CA MET A 74 16.92 -4.45 1.67
C MET A 74 15.89 -5.62 1.71
N LEU A 75 14.79 -5.47 2.45
CA LEU A 75 13.70 -6.45 2.45
C LEU A 75 12.94 -6.48 1.11
N ALA A 76 12.73 -5.33 0.48
CA ALA A 76 12.12 -5.21 -0.85
C ALA A 76 13.01 -5.86 -1.93
N ASP A 77 14.32 -5.61 -1.88
CA ASP A 77 15.31 -6.17 -2.80
C ASP A 77 15.38 -7.70 -2.69
N LEU A 78 15.13 -8.26 -1.50
CA LEU A 78 14.99 -9.70 -1.25
C LEU A 78 13.64 -10.29 -1.72
N GLY A 79 12.66 -9.44 -2.04
CA GLY A 79 11.28 -9.80 -2.42
C GLY A 79 10.31 -9.95 -1.26
N GLY A 80 10.74 -9.71 -0.01
CA GLY A 80 9.96 -10.01 1.21
C GLY A 80 9.07 -8.86 1.71
N LEU A 81 9.06 -7.70 1.04
CA LEU A 81 8.26 -6.55 1.48
C LEU A 81 6.75 -6.82 1.35
N GLU A 82 6.30 -7.44 0.25
CA GLU A 82 4.88 -7.70 -0.03
C GLU A 82 4.23 -8.67 0.98
N ASP A 83 5.02 -9.61 1.53
CA ASP A 83 4.59 -10.47 2.65
C ASP A 83 4.33 -9.68 3.94
N LEU A 84 5.02 -8.55 4.15
CA LEU A 84 4.97 -7.78 5.40
C LEU A 84 4.02 -6.59 5.30
N LEU A 85 4.11 -5.85 4.21
CA LEU A 85 3.48 -4.56 3.92
C LEU A 85 2.93 -4.54 2.48
N PRO A 86 1.94 -5.38 2.15
CA PRO A 86 1.40 -5.51 0.80
C PRO A 86 0.94 -4.17 0.21
N GLY A 87 1.38 -3.87 -1.02
CA GLY A 87 1.08 -2.65 -1.75
C GLY A 87 1.86 -1.40 -1.32
N VAL A 88 2.70 -1.46 -0.28
CA VAL A 88 3.49 -0.30 0.17
C VAL A 88 4.69 -0.05 -0.77
N GLY A 89 4.69 1.12 -1.43
CA GLY A 89 5.81 1.58 -2.24
C GLY A 89 6.82 2.39 -1.42
N LEU A 90 8.10 2.02 -1.51
CA LEU A 90 9.22 2.77 -0.93
C LEU A 90 9.68 3.88 -1.90
N THR A 91 8.80 4.86 -2.14
CA THR A 91 9.12 6.01 -3.01
C THR A 91 10.16 6.94 -2.35
N PRO A 92 10.86 7.79 -3.11
CA PRO A 92 11.77 8.80 -2.52
C PRO A 92 11.09 9.72 -1.49
N GLU A 93 9.80 10.04 -1.70
CA GLU A 93 8.98 10.79 -0.73
C GLU A 93 8.78 10.00 0.57
N VAL A 94 8.39 8.72 0.49
CA VAL A 94 8.23 7.84 1.65
C VAL A 94 9.55 7.67 2.41
N LEU A 95 10.67 7.44 1.71
CA LEU A 95 11.99 7.30 2.31
C LEU A 95 12.41 8.61 3.02
N SER A 96 12.27 9.77 2.37
CA SER A 96 12.58 11.07 2.98
C SER A 96 11.71 11.38 4.20
N LEU A 97 10.45 10.94 4.23
CA LEU A 97 9.56 11.08 5.40
C LEU A 97 9.93 10.12 6.54
N LEU A 98 10.50 8.94 6.26
CA LEU A 98 11.05 8.04 7.28
C LEU A 98 12.30 8.64 7.92
N ASP A 99 13.20 9.20 7.12
CA ASP A 99 14.41 9.88 7.60
C ASP A 99 14.05 11.13 8.44
N ALA A 100 13.05 11.90 8.01
CA ALA A 100 12.51 13.02 8.80
C ALA A 100 11.89 12.56 10.14
N ALA A 101 11.21 11.40 10.15
CA ALA A 101 10.65 10.83 11.37
C ALA A 101 11.74 10.44 12.38
N ASP A 102 12.94 10.04 11.93
CA ASP A 102 14.07 9.73 12.79
C ASP A 102 14.66 10.94 13.54
N GLY A 103 14.38 12.17 13.10
CA GLY A 103 14.72 13.41 13.81
C GLY A 103 13.72 13.85 14.88
N LEU A 104 12.49 13.30 14.88
CA LEU A 104 11.45 13.65 15.87
C LEU A 104 11.84 13.41 17.34
N PRO A 105 12.63 12.38 17.70
CA PRO A 105 13.15 12.21 19.06
C PRO A 105 13.84 13.42 19.68
N GLU A 106 14.52 14.24 18.88
CA GLU A 106 15.24 15.43 19.32
C GLU A 106 14.34 16.67 19.31
N ALA A 107 13.44 16.78 18.32
CA ALA A 107 12.54 17.92 18.16
C ALA A 107 11.34 17.88 19.13
N GLU A 108 10.82 16.68 19.42
CA GLU A 108 9.58 16.46 20.18
C GLU A 108 9.76 15.32 21.21
N PRO A 109 10.42 15.60 22.36
CA PRO A 109 10.80 14.56 23.32
C PRO A 109 9.64 13.71 23.87
N GLU A 110 8.43 14.27 23.92
CA GLU A 110 7.21 13.58 24.37
C GLU A 110 6.80 12.43 23.43
N ILE A 111 7.07 12.56 22.12
CA ILE A 111 6.83 11.50 21.12
C ILE A 111 7.85 10.36 21.32
N SER A 112 9.10 10.72 21.64
CA SER A 112 10.20 9.81 21.91
C SER A 112 9.99 8.97 23.17
N ALA A 113 9.64 9.62 24.28
CA ALA A 113 9.45 9.01 25.60
C ALA A 113 8.36 7.91 25.62
N GLY A 114 7.42 7.95 24.67
CA GLY A 114 6.32 7.00 24.58
C GLY A 114 6.59 5.71 23.78
N SER A 115 7.80 5.50 23.23
CA SER A 115 8.10 4.42 22.28
C SER A 115 7.15 4.40 21.06
N ARG A 116 6.69 5.58 20.61
CA ARG A 116 5.70 5.73 19.52
C ARG A 116 6.30 5.99 18.14
N LEU A 117 7.63 6.10 18.03
CA LEU A 117 8.31 6.39 16.75
C LEU A 117 7.96 5.36 15.65
N TRP A 118 7.82 4.07 16.01
CA TRP A 118 7.39 3.03 15.06
C TRP A 118 6.00 3.33 14.47
N LEU A 119 5.10 3.94 15.25
CA LEU A 119 3.75 4.25 14.81
C LEU A 119 3.81 5.40 13.82
N VAL A 120 4.60 6.45 14.09
CA VAL A 120 4.82 7.54 13.12
C VAL A 120 5.37 7.01 11.80
N LYS A 121 6.40 6.16 11.85
CA LYS A 121 6.96 5.50 10.65
C LYS A 121 5.95 4.58 9.94
N LEU A 122 5.09 3.89 10.68
CA LEU A 122 3.99 3.11 10.09
C LEU A 122 2.96 4.01 9.41
N LEU A 123 2.62 5.17 10.00
CA LEU A 123 1.74 6.15 9.35
C LEU A 123 2.37 6.68 8.05
N VAL A 124 3.68 6.94 8.02
CA VAL A 124 4.42 7.28 6.80
C VAL A 124 4.34 6.18 5.76
N LEU A 125 4.44 4.90 6.12
CA LEU A 125 4.31 3.79 5.16
C LEU A 125 2.88 3.59 4.66
N LEU A 126 1.88 3.93 5.46
CA LEU A 126 0.47 3.75 5.11
C LEU A 126 -0.14 4.95 4.36
N HIS A 127 0.39 6.18 4.52
CA HIS A 127 -0.23 7.38 3.93
C HIS A 127 -0.42 7.38 2.40
N PRO A 128 0.41 6.70 1.57
CA PRO A 128 0.19 6.64 0.12
C PRO A 128 -0.87 5.59 -0.30
N LEU A 129 -1.28 4.70 0.61
CA LEU A 129 -2.20 3.62 0.29
C LEU A 129 -3.64 4.12 0.17
N PRO A 130 -4.40 3.70 -0.85
CA PRO A 130 -5.85 3.87 -0.90
C PRO A 130 -6.52 3.32 0.37
N LEU A 131 -7.58 3.98 0.86
CA LEU A 131 -8.18 3.67 2.16
C LEU A 131 -8.59 2.21 2.33
N ASN A 132 -9.08 1.57 1.26
CA ASN A 132 -9.47 0.15 1.26
C ASN A 132 -8.26 -0.79 1.47
N GLN A 133 -7.13 -0.54 0.80
CA GLN A 133 -5.91 -1.32 0.92
C GLN A 133 -5.25 -1.10 2.29
N GLY A 134 -5.09 0.16 2.70
CA GLY A 134 -4.53 0.51 4.00
C GLY A 134 -5.35 -0.05 5.17
N ALA A 135 -6.69 0.01 5.11
CA ALA A 135 -7.55 -0.56 6.14
C ALA A 135 -7.43 -2.10 6.23
N ALA A 136 -7.28 -2.79 5.10
CA ALA A 136 -7.02 -4.22 5.07
C ALA A 136 -5.66 -4.57 5.70
N LEU A 137 -4.63 -3.76 5.43
CA LEU A 137 -3.29 -3.92 6.04
C LEU A 137 -3.31 -3.66 7.55
N VAL A 138 -3.96 -2.58 8.03
CA VAL A 138 -4.14 -2.30 9.47
C VAL A 138 -4.84 -3.47 10.17
N LYS A 139 -5.88 -4.06 9.54
CA LYS A 139 -6.57 -5.26 10.05
C LYS A 139 -5.65 -6.49 10.05
N ARG A 140 -4.83 -6.69 9.01
CA ARG A 140 -3.81 -7.76 8.92
C ARG A 140 -2.78 -7.64 10.04
N LEU A 141 -2.36 -6.42 10.37
CA LEU A 141 -1.33 -6.13 11.39
C LEU A 141 -1.80 -6.36 12.83
N ARG A 142 -3.11 -6.53 13.12
CA ARG A 142 -3.61 -6.81 14.49
C ARG A 142 -3.03 -5.85 15.55
N LEU A 143 -3.07 -4.55 15.26
CA LEU A 143 -2.67 -3.49 16.16
C LEU A 143 -3.70 -3.30 17.29
N LYS A 144 -3.33 -2.58 18.36
CA LYS A 144 -4.30 -2.18 19.40
C LYS A 144 -5.34 -1.23 18.83
N ARG A 145 -6.46 -1.04 19.54
CA ARG A 145 -7.57 -0.17 19.09
C ARG A 145 -7.10 1.26 18.79
N ALA A 146 -6.32 1.88 19.67
CA ALA A 146 -5.82 3.25 19.50
C ALA A 146 -4.89 3.40 18.28
N GLU A 147 -3.90 2.51 18.17
CA GLU A 147 -2.96 2.43 17.03
C GLU A 147 -3.71 2.25 15.70
N SER A 148 -4.73 1.37 15.68
CA SER A 148 -5.57 1.15 14.50
C SER A 148 -6.40 2.38 14.12
N GLN A 149 -6.93 3.14 15.08
CA GLN A 149 -7.67 4.38 14.80
C GLN A 149 -6.75 5.46 14.22
N ALA A 150 -5.53 5.62 14.75
CA ALA A 150 -4.55 6.56 14.21
C ALA A 150 -4.22 6.25 12.73
N CYS A 151 -3.97 4.97 12.41
CA CYS A 151 -3.72 4.55 11.02
C CYS A 151 -4.92 4.84 10.10
N LEU A 152 -6.14 4.51 10.53
CA LEU A 152 -7.36 4.78 9.76
C LEU A 152 -7.66 6.29 9.61
N GLN A 153 -7.21 7.13 10.55
CA GLN A 153 -7.36 8.58 10.45
C GLN A 153 -6.45 9.16 9.36
N VAL A 154 -5.18 8.74 9.29
CA VAL A 154 -4.24 9.18 8.24
C VAL A 154 -4.71 8.71 6.86
N LEU A 155 -5.10 7.44 6.74
CA LEU A 155 -5.64 6.90 5.48
C LEU A 155 -6.86 7.70 4.98
N ARG A 156 -7.82 8.03 5.86
CA ARG A 156 -8.98 8.88 5.53
C ARG A 156 -8.65 10.33 5.21
N ALA A 157 -7.47 10.82 5.59
CA ALA A 157 -7.00 12.15 5.23
C ALA A 157 -6.39 12.15 3.83
N GLY A 158 -5.61 11.11 3.49
CA GLY A 158 -5.02 10.93 2.16
C GLY A 158 -6.03 10.54 1.07
N ASP A 159 -7.09 9.81 1.42
CA ASP A 159 -8.18 9.38 0.51
C ASP A 159 -9.13 10.53 0.08
N ARG A 160 -8.97 11.73 0.65
CA ARG A 160 -9.73 12.91 0.24
C ARG A 160 -9.08 13.51 -1.02
N PRO A 161 -9.85 13.86 -2.06
CA PRO A 161 -9.32 14.60 -3.19
C PRO A 161 -8.73 15.91 -2.70
N ARG A 162 -7.50 16.23 -3.11
CA ARG A 162 -6.83 17.48 -2.73
C ARG A 162 -7.56 18.65 -3.41
N PRO A 163 -7.59 19.86 -2.82
CA PRO A 163 -8.17 21.03 -3.48
C PRO A 163 -7.38 21.34 -4.77
N GLY A 164 -7.90 20.91 -5.91
CA GLY A 164 -7.20 20.93 -7.20
C GLY A 164 -7.46 19.68 -8.06
N ASP A 165 -7.73 18.52 -7.45
CA ASP A 165 -7.92 17.22 -8.13
C ASP A 165 -9.32 17.07 -8.78
N GLY A 166 -10.06 18.17 -8.94
CA GLY A 166 -11.31 18.15 -9.69
C GLY A 166 -11.07 17.86 -11.18
N PRO A 167 -12.05 17.29 -11.90
CA PRO A 167 -11.93 17.16 -13.35
C PRO A 167 -11.66 18.56 -13.94
N PRO A 168 -10.79 18.68 -14.96
CA PRO A 168 -10.48 19.97 -15.57
C PRO A 168 -11.80 20.60 -16.01
N ALA A 169 -12.01 21.86 -15.62
CA ALA A 169 -13.27 22.56 -15.84
C ALA A 169 -13.66 22.43 -17.32
N GLY A 170 -14.72 21.67 -17.58
CA GLY A 170 -15.15 21.35 -18.94
C GLY A 170 -15.30 22.62 -19.77
N PRO A 171 -15.01 22.58 -21.08
CA PRO A 171 -14.95 23.78 -21.91
C PRO A 171 -16.23 24.59 -21.71
N ARG A 172 -16.07 25.85 -21.26
CA ARG A 172 -17.19 26.75 -20.98
C ARG A 172 -17.98 26.90 -22.29
N GLY A 173 -19.10 26.20 -22.37
CA GLY A 173 -19.96 26.21 -23.55
C GLY A 173 -20.41 27.63 -23.83
N ASP A 174 -19.90 28.20 -24.92
CA ASP A 174 -20.15 29.58 -25.30
C ASP A 174 -21.63 29.74 -25.68
N ARG A 175 -22.41 30.32 -24.77
CA ARG A 175 -23.85 30.60 -24.99
C ARG A 175 -23.98 31.91 -25.76
N GLY A 176 -23.51 31.91 -27.00
CA GLY A 176 -23.46 33.07 -27.89
C GLY A 176 -24.20 32.87 -29.21
N ALA A 177 -25.40 33.43 -29.32
CA ALA A 177 -26.08 33.81 -30.57
C ALA A 177 -26.32 32.75 -31.68
N ALA A 178 -27.50 32.14 -31.67
CA ALA A 178 -28.26 31.85 -32.89
C ALA A 178 -29.77 31.92 -32.60
N ARG A 179 -30.35 33.12 -32.70
CA ARG A 179 -31.80 33.33 -32.66
C ARG A 179 -32.33 33.43 -34.10
N GLY A 180 -33.34 32.63 -34.42
CA GLY A 180 -34.22 32.86 -35.58
C GLY A 180 -34.14 31.81 -36.67
N LEU A 181 -35.15 30.94 -36.73
CA LEU A 181 -36.22 31.05 -37.72
C LEU A 181 -37.40 30.15 -37.33
N ALA A 182 -38.61 30.60 -37.65
CA ALA A 182 -39.84 30.00 -37.16
C ALA A 182 -40.36 28.86 -38.05
N ALA A 183 -40.83 27.81 -37.38
CA ALA A 183 -42.15 27.17 -37.54
C ALA A 183 -42.73 26.92 -38.95
N GLY A 184 -43.01 25.64 -39.23
CA GLY A 184 -43.97 25.22 -40.27
C GLY A 184 -43.96 23.70 -40.53
N GLY A 185 -45.13 23.07 -40.55
CA GLY A 185 -45.34 21.70 -41.08
C GLY A 185 -45.60 20.62 -40.03
N ALA A 186 -46.74 19.92 -40.13
CA ALA A 186 -47.18 18.92 -39.17
C ALA A 186 -47.16 17.46 -39.72
N ALA A 187 -46.88 16.54 -38.78
CA ALA A 187 -47.19 15.11 -38.68
C ALA A 187 -47.78 14.27 -39.86
N ALA A 188 -47.10 13.14 -40.11
CA ALA A 188 -47.60 11.74 -40.27
C ALA A 188 -48.58 11.38 -41.42
N PRO A 189 -48.42 10.19 -42.05
CA PRO A 189 -48.82 8.89 -41.47
C PRO A 189 -47.69 7.80 -41.65
N ALA A 190 -47.84 6.47 -41.55
CA ALA A 190 -48.96 5.53 -41.35
C ALA A 190 -48.48 4.22 -40.62
N PRO A 191 -49.36 3.34 -40.07
CA PRO A 191 -48.94 2.15 -39.32
C PRO A 191 -48.81 0.85 -40.15
N ALA A 192 -47.94 -0.07 -39.69
CA ALA A 192 -47.73 -1.38 -40.32
C ALA A 192 -48.82 -2.42 -39.95
N GLY A 193 -49.56 -2.90 -40.95
CA GLY A 193 -50.58 -3.94 -40.82
C GLY A 193 -50.03 -5.37 -40.76
N ARG A 194 -50.76 -6.27 -40.08
CA ARG A 194 -50.37 -7.67 -39.82
C ARG A 194 -50.94 -8.68 -40.84
N ARG A 195 -50.21 -9.81 -40.98
CA ARG A 195 -50.64 -11.19 -41.35
C ARG A 195 -51.11 -11.48 -42.80
N ARG A 196 -50.57 -12.60 -43.34
CA ARG A 196 -51.38 -13.78 -43.72
C ARG A 196 -50.65 -15.10 -43.37
N PRO A 197 -51.36 -16.23 -43.19
CA PRO A 197 -50.76 -17.52 -42.81
C PRO A 197 -50.83 -18.63 -43.89
N GLY A 198 -49.91 -19.59 -43.82
CA GLY A 198 -50.20 -21.04 -43.87
C GLY A 198 -50.41 -21.77 -45.20
N ARG A 199 -49.83 -23.00 -45.25
CA ARG A 199 -49.85 -24.10 -46.26
C ARG A 199 -48.59 -24.17 -47.15
N GLY A 200 -47.94 -25.32 -47.31
CA GLY A 200 -48.07 -26.59 -46.58
C GLY A 200 -47.31 -27.76 -47.21
N LEU A 201 -47.33 -28.90 -46.49
CA LEU A 201 -47.29 -30.30 -46.94
C LEU A 201 -45.95 -30.97 -47.32
N LEU A 202 -45.82 -32.18 -46.76
CA LEU A 202 -44.83 -33.25 -46.95
C LEU A 202 -43.45 -33.00 -46.30
#